data_AF-A0A1F3R3F7-F1
#
_entry.id   AF-A0A1F3R3F7-F1
#
_cell.length_a   1.000
_cell.length_b   1.000
_cell.length_c   1.000
_cell.angle_alpha   90.00
_cell.angle_beta   90.00
_cell.angle_gamma   90.00
#
_symmetry.space_group_name_H-M   'P 1'
#
loop_
_entity.id
_entity.type
_entity.pdbx_description
1 polymer ?
#
loop_
_entity_poly.entity_id
_entity_poly.type
_entity_poly.pdbx_seq_one_letter_code
_entity_poly.pdbx_strand_id
1 'polypeptide(L)' 'MLEKALGANLVWEELYINEYDKPISRIYLILPDVNIYNKEDWKKVTDFFEKKMIKLHVFWVEYKEIFKNLES' A
#
# COMPACT_ATOMS: atom_id res chain seq x y z
N MET A 1 13.76 -5.29 -0.34
CA MET A 1 14.04 -4.10 -1.19
C MET A 1 12.94 -3.04 -1.03
N LEU A 2 11.67 -3.42 -1.19
CA LEU A 2 10.51 -2.53 -1.01
C LEU A 2 10.29 -2.04 0.43
N GLU A 3 10.37 -2.92 1.43
CA GLU A 3 10.24 -2.52 2.86
C GLU A 3 11.34 -1.55 3.29
N LYS A 4 12.58 -1.78 2.81
CA LYS A 4 13.71 -0.87 3.01
C LYS A 4 13.47 0.48 2.34
N ALA A 5 12.88 0.49 1.14
CA ALA A 5 12.52 1.73 0.46
C ALA A 5 11.41 2.49 1.22
N LEU A 6 10.39 1.78 1.72
CA LEU A 6 9.27 2.35 2.47
C LEU A 6 9.65 2.76 3.90
N GLY A 7 10.71 2.19 4.47
CA GLY A 7 11.09 2.37 5.87
C GLY A 7 10.00 1.90 6.83
N ALA A 8 9.23 0.89 6.41
CA ALA A 8 8.13 0.30 7.17
C ALA A 8 7.96 -1.16 6.76
N ASN A 9 7.54 -1.99 7.72
CA ASN A 9 7.21 -3.39 7.46
C ASN A 9 5.90 -3.45 6.68
N LEU A 10 5.90 -4.21 5.59
CA LEU A 10 4.72 -4.42 4.78
C LEU A 10 3.95 -5.62 5.29
N VAL A 11 2.63 -5.55 5.20
CA VAL A 11 1.79 -6.73 5.39
C VAL A 11 1.56 -7.35 4.02
N TRP A 12 1.90 -8.63 3.90
CA TRP A 12 1.72 -9.43 2.69
C TRP A 12 0.56 -10.40 2.91
N GLU A 13 -0.44 -10.32 2.06
CA GLU A 13 -1.57 -11.24 2.06
C GLU A 13 -1.72 -11.85 0.66
N GLU A 14 -1.35 -13.11 0.54
CA GLU A 14 -1.40 -13.86 -0.73
C GLU A 14 -2.83 -14.11 -1.18
N LEU A 15 -3.74 -14.33 -0.23
CA LEU A 15 -5.16 -14.55 -0.47
C LEU A 15 -5.99 -13.65 0.45
N TYR A 16 -6.65 -12.67 -0.15
CA TYR A 16 -7.65 -11.82 0.47
C TYR A 16 -8.91 -11.84 -0.39
N ILE A 17 -10.06 -12.08 0.23
CA ILE A 17 -11.35 -11.96 -0.45
C ILE A 17 -11.82 -10.52 -0.30
N ASN A 18 -11.92 -9.81 -1.42
CA ASN A 18 -12.37 -8.42 -1.41
C ASN A 18 -13.90 -8.31 -1.23
N GLU A 19 -14.40 -7.08 -1.15
CA GLU A 19 -15.83 -6.77 -0.98
C GLU A 19 -16.74 -7.24 -2.13
N TYR A 20 -16.15 -7.73 -3.23
CA TYR A 20 -16.85 -8.30 -4.39
C TYR A 20 -16.68 -9.83 -4.48
N ASP A 21 -16.31 -10.49 -3.38
CA ASP A 21 -16.04 -11.94 -3.29
C ASP A 21 -14.94 -12.44 -4.24
N LYS A 22 -14.03 -11.57 -4.68
CA LYS A 22 -12.93 -11.95 -5.55
C LYS A 22 -11.66 -12.24 -4.74
N PRO A 23 -10.99 -13.38 -4.99
CA PRO A 23 -9.67 -13.64 -4.43
C PRO A 23 -8.63 -12.74 -5.10
N ILE A 24 -7.91 -11.98 -4.28
CA ILE A 24 -6.80 -11.14 -4.72
C ILE A 24 -5.60 -11.33 -3.79
N SER A 25 -4.40 -11.08 -4.31
CA SER A 25 -3.22 -10.87 -3.48
C SER A 25 -3.04 -9.38 -3.24
N ARG A 26 -2.67 -8.98 -2.02
CA ARG A 26 -2.41 -7.58 -1.68
C ARG A 26 -1.21 -7.39 -0.77
N ILE A 27 -0.57 -6.24 -0.93
CA ILE A 27 0.43 -5.72 -0.01
C ILE A 27 -0.01 -4.34 0.47
N TYR A 28 0.12 -4.07 1.77
CA TYR A 28 -0.35 -2.80 2.32
C TYR A 28 0.41 -2.38 3.58
N LEU A 29 0.19 -1.11 3.93
CA LEU A 29 0.67 -0.47 5.16
C LEU A 29 -0.54 0.06 5.91
N ILE A 30 -0.52 -0.08 7.24
CA ILE A 30 -1.53 0.50 8.12
C ILE A 30 -0.87 1.57 8.98
N LEU A 31 -1.53 2.73 9.09
CA LEU A 31 -1.27 3.71 10.15
C LEU A 31 -2.35 3.53 11.23
N PRO A 32 -2.05 2.84 12.35
CA PRO A 32 -3.01 2.69 13.44
C PRO A 32 -3.19 4.00 14.20
N ASP A 33 -4.20 4.04 15.08
CA ASP A 33 -4.40 5.11 16.07
C ASP A 33 -4.61 6.52 15.48
N VAL A 34 -5.26 6.60 14.33
CA VAL A 34 -5.69 7.86 13.69
C VAL A 34 -7.15 7.80 13.29
N ASN A 35 -7.83 8.95 13.32
CA ASN A 35 -9.21 9.07 12.84
C ASN A 35 -9.33 10.18 11.81
N ILE A 36 -9.77 9.87 10.60
CA ILE A 36 -9.96 10.85 9.53
C ILE A 36 -11.04 11.90 9.84
N TYR A 37 -11.95 11.61 10.78
CA TYR A 37 -12.94 12.57 11.27
C TYR A 37 -12.37 13.49 12.36
N ASN A 38 -11.21 13.14 12.95
CA ASN A 38 -10.49 13.99 13.88
C ASN A 38 -9.53 14.90 13.12
N LYS A 39 -9.80 16.22 13.13
CA LYS A 39 -8.98 17.22 12.42
C LYS A 39 -7.52 17.27 12.90
N GLU A 40 -7.27 16.91 14.16
CA GLU A 40 -5.92 16.89 14.72
C GLU A 40 -5.02 15.83 14.05
N ASP A 41 -5.63 14.74 13.57
CA ASP A 41 -4.89 13.66 12.92
C ASP A 41 -4.71 13.88 11.41
N TRP A 42 -5.37 14.87 10.82
CA TRP A 42 -5.30 15.13 9.37
C TRP A 42 -3.87 15.31 8.90
N LYS A 43 -3.06 16.04 9.66
CA LYS A 43 -1.64 16.21 9.30
C LYS A 43 -0.89 14.88 9.27
N LYS A 44 -1.10 14.01 10.27
CA LYS A 44 -0.45 12.69 10.32
C LYS A 44 -0.87 11.81 9.14
N VAL A 45 -2.17 11.82 8.84
CA VAL A 45 -2.76 11.04 7.73
C VAL A 45 -2.21 11.53 6.38
N THR A 46 -2.23 12.84 6.13
CA THR A 46 -1.71 13.43 4.89
C THR A 46 -0.21 13.17 4.75
N ASP A 47 0.59 13.40 5.79
CA ASP A 47 2.04 13.15 5.76
C ASP A 47 2.36 11.67 5.51
N PHE A 48 1.52 10.75 6.01
CA PHE A 48 1.64 9.32 5.75
C PHE A 48 1.37 9.01 4.27
N PHE A 49 0.25 9.49 3.71
CA PHE A 49 -0.08 9.23 2.31
C PHE A 49 0.96 9.83 1.37
N GLU A 50 1.36 11.10 1.55
CA GLU A 50 2.35 11.74 0.68
C GLU A 50 3.67 10.95 0.64
N LYS A 51 4.18 10.52 1.80
CA LYS A 51 5.45 9.79 1.87
C LYS A 51 5.34 8.36 1.35
N LYS A 52 4.24 7.66 1.63
CA LYS A 52 4.11 6.23 1.28
C LYS A 52 3.60 6.02 -0.15
N MET A 53 2.65 6.85 -0.63
CA MET A 53 2.11 6.76 -1.99
C MET A 53 3.17 6.97 -3.06
N ILE A 54 4.05 7.97 -2.90
CA ILE A 54 5.13 8.21 -3.86
C ILE A 54 6.02 6.96 -4.00
N LYS A 55 6.38 6.34 -2.88
CA LYS A 55 7.24 5.15 -2.87
C LYS A 55 6.54 3.92 -3.45
N LEU A 56 5.26 3.73 -3.15
CA LEU A 56 4.44 2.68 -3.76
C LEU A 56 4.29 2.90 -5.26
N HIS A 57 4.14 4.16 -5.71
CA HIS A 57 4.08 4.50 -7.11
C HIS A 57 5.38 4.17 -7.85
N VAL A 58 6.54 4.51 -7.25
CA VAL A 58 7.86 4.14 -7.81
C VAL A 58 7.97 2.62 -7.96
N PHE A 59 7.61 1.87 -6.91
CA PHE A 59 7.58 0.41 -6.99
C PHE A 59 6.65 -0.08 -8.11
N TRP A 60 5.43 0.47 -8.21
CA TRP A 60 4.51 0.07 -9.27
C TRP A 60 5.10 0.33 -10.66
N VAL A 61 5.71 1.49 -10.90
CA VAL A 61 6.33 1.83 -12.18
C VAL A 61 7.45 0.85 -12.55
N GLU A 62 8.26 0.42 -11.58
CA GLU A 62 9.35 -0.53 -11.77
C GLU A 62 8.85 -1.96 -12.06
N TYR A 63 7.80 -2.41 -11.37
CA TYR A 63 7.39 -3.83 -11.40
C TYR A 63 6.14 -4.11 -12.25
N LYS A 64 5.37 -3.08 -12.66
CA LYS A 64 4.14 -3.26 -13.46
C LYS A 64 4.34 -4.10 -14.72
N GLU A 65 5.49 -4.00 -15.38
CA GLU A 65 5.76 -4.75 -16.61
C GLU A 65 5.96 -6.25 -16.31
N ILE A 66 6.51 -6.58 -15.13
CA ILE A 66 6.60 -7.98 -14.67
C ILE A 66 5.19 -8.53 -14.44
N PHE A 67 4.30 -7.76 -13.79
CA PHE A 67 2.92 -8.18 -13.56
C PHE A 67 2.14 -8.39 -14.87
N LYS A 68 2.28 -7.48 -15.84
CA LYS A 68 1.66 -7.64 -17.17
C LYS A 68 2.13 -8.90 -17.90
N ASN A 69 3.41 -9.26 -17.76
CA ASN A 69 3.96 -10.46 -18.38
C ASN A 69 3.51 -11.77 -17.68
N LEU A 70 2.91 -11.69 -16.49
CA LEU A 70 2.32 -12.84 -15.80
C LEU A 70 0.86 -13.07 -16.19
N GLU A 71 0.22 -12.10 -16.83
CA GLU A 71 -1.15 -12.20 -17.34
C GLU A 71 -1.24 -12.86 -18.74
N SER A 72 -0.11 -13.25 -19.33
CA SER A 72 0.00 -13.87 -20.67
C SER A 72 0.10 -15.39 -20.64
#